data_AF-A0A7S1WE41-F1
#
_entry.id   AF-A0A7S1WE41-F1
#
_cell.length_a   1.000
_cell.length_b   1.000
_cell.length_c   1.000
_cell.angle_alpha   90.00
_cell.angle_beta   90.00
_cell.angle_gamma   90.00
#
_symmetry.space_group_name_H-M   'P 1'
#
loop_
_entity.id
_entity.type
_entity.pdbx_description
1 polymer ?
#
loop_
_entity_poly.entity_id
_entity_poly.type
_entity_poly.pdbx_seq_one_letter_code
_entity_poly.pdbx_strand_id
1 'polypeptide(L)'
;GASRRSSDYDEGVQNLPLAALGEETAQRVFDEVVEVIGITLSRLRAAGRRHFFTTPNCWELFGADFLVEAGSGRAVLLEVNPSPSMAMHGPGSDLRAKLCGPSPLESVLPGWHSVPLSSSEAL
;
A
#
# COMPACT_ATOMS: atom_id res chain seq x y z
N GLY A 1 -16.26 -3.77 -7.71
CA GLY A 1 -16.54 -3.70 -6.26
C GLY A 1 -18.03 -3.55 -6.02
N ALA A 2 -18.47 -3.74 -4.77
CA ALA A 2 -19.88 -3.63 -4.36
C ALA A 2 -20.53 -2.28 -4.76
N SER A 3 -19.74 -1.20 -4.78
CA SER A 3 -20.19 0.15 -5.14
C SER A 3 -20.53 0.36 -6.62
N ARG A 4 -20.01 -0.48 -7.54
CA ARG A 4 -20.32 -0.41 -8.98
C ARG A 4 -21.78 -0.66 -9.34
N ARG A 5 -22.59 -1.08 -8.36
CA ARG A 5 -24.03 -1.34 -8.51
C ARG A 5 -24.88 -0.13 -8.12
N SER A 6 -24.29 0.94 -7.57
CA SER A 6 -24.99 2.18 -7.26
C SER A 6 -25.14 3.02 -8.52
N SER A 7 -26.32 3.62 -8.74
CA SER A 7 -26.58 4.53 -9.86
C SER A 7 -25.69 5.77 -9.83
N ASP A 8 -25.20 6.14 -8.65
CA ASP A 8 -24.45 7.37 -8.40
C ASP A 8 -22.93 7.10 -8.37
N TYR A 9 -22.52 5.86 -8.67
CA TYR A 9 -21.11 5.49 -8.74
C TYR A 9 -20.54 5.84 -10.11
N ASP A 10 -19.70 6.87 -10.15
CA ASP A 10 -18.88 7.20 -11.31
C ASP A 10 -17.40 6.98 -10.95
N GLU A 11 -16.82 5.94 -11.55
CA GLU A 11 -15.43 5.55 -11.31
C GLU A 11 -14.44 6.65 -11.69
N GLY A 12 -14.73 7.42 -12.75
CA GLY A 12 -13.85 8.51 -13.22
C GLY A 12 -13.86 9.73 -12.31
N VAL A 13 -14.97 9.98 -11.62
CA VAL A 13 -15.11 11.08 -10.66
C VAL A 13 -14.59 10.70 -9.27
N GLN A 14 -14.62 9.41 -8.92
CA GLN A 14 -14.26 8.94 -7.58
C GLN A 14 -12.81 8.44 -7.48
N ASN A 15 -12.25 7.89 -8.56
CA ASN A 15 -10.86 7.42 -8.58
C ASN A 15 -9.91 8.52 -9.06
N LEU A 16 -9.91 9.64 -8.35
CA LEU A 16 -9.02 10.76 -8.64
C LEU A 16 -7.66 10.58 -7.95
N PRO A 17 -6.56 11.08 -8.57
CA PRO A 17 -5.28 11.12 -7.90
C PRO A 17 -5.35 12.04 -6.68
N LEU A 18 -4.55 11.77 -5.65
CA LEU A 18 -4.50 12.59 -4.43
C LEU A 18 -4.27 14.08 -4.73
N ALA A 19 -3.47 14.39 -5.75
CA ALA A 19 -3.20 15.74 -6.22
C ALA A 19 -4.46 16.52 -6.65
N ALA A 20 -5.56 15.84 -6.99
CA ALA A 20 -6.83 16.47 -7.31
C ALA A 20 -7.48 17.21 -6.12
N LEU A 21 -7.02 16.96 -4.88
CA LEU A 21 -7.44 17.71 -3.69
C LEU A 21 -6.80 19.11 -3.59
N GLY A 22 -5.87 19.44 -4.49
CA GLY A 22 -5.01 20.62 -4.40
C GLY A 22 -3.73 20.33 -3.62
N GLU A 23 -2.63 20.98 -4.00
CA GLU A 23 -1.27 20.66 -3.55
C GLU A 23 -1.12 20.66 -2.02
N GLU A 24 -1.61 21.71 -1.35
CA GLU A 24 -1.51 21.84 0.12
C GLU A 24 -2.29 20.73 0.86
N THR A 25 -3.54 20.47 0.44
CA THR A 25 -4.38 19.44 1.07
C THR A 25 -3.84 18.05 0.79
N ALA A 26 -3.38 17.80 -0.44
CA ALA A 26 -2.76 16.54 -0.84
C ALA A 26 -1.52 16.24 0.02
N GLN A 27 -0.66 17.24 0.23
CA GLN A 27 0.52 17.09 1.08
C GLN A 27 0.14 16.78 2.53
N ARG A 28 -0.82 17.52 3.11
CA ARG A 28 -1.28 17.28 4.49
C ARG A 28 -1.84 15.87 4.68
N VAL A 29 -2.70 15.42 3.76
CA VAL A 29 -3.26 14.06 3.80
C VAL A 29 -2.16 13.01 3.66
N PHE A 30 -1.18 13.25 2.79
CA PHE A 30 -0.04 12.34 2.62
C PHE A 30 0.80 12.23 3.89
N ASP A 31 1.09 13.35 4.55
CA ASP A 31 1.84 13.38 5.81
C ASP A 31 1.12 12.61 6.92
N GLU A 32 -0.20 12.80 7.05
CA GLU A 32 -1.04 12.04 7.98
C GLU A 32 -1.02 10.54 7.68
N VAL A 33 -1.11 10.14 6.41
CA VAL A 33 -1.00 8.72 6.01
C VAL A 33 0.35 8.13 6.40
N VAL A 34 1.45 8.85 6.15
CA VAL A 34 2.81 8.42 6.52
C VAL A 34 2.94 8.27 8.04
N GLU A 35 2.42 9.23 8.81
CA GLU A 35 2.42 9.17 10.27
C GLU A 35 1.64 7.95 10.79
N VAL A 36 0.42 7.73 10.29
CA VAL A 36 -0.43 6.59 10.68
C VAL A 36 0.26 5.25 10.39
N ILE A 37 0.91 5.11 9.23
CA ILE A 37 1.70 3.90 8.89
C ILE A 37 2.87 3.75 9.87
N GLY A 38 3.62 4.82 10.12
CA GLY A 38 4.76 4.80 11.04
C GLY A 38 4.38 4.39 12.46
N ILE A 39 3.27 4.94 12.98
CA ILE A 39 2.71 4.57 14.29
C ILE A 39 2.27 3.09 14.29
N THR A 40 1.60 2.64 13.23
CA THR A 40 1.10 1.26 13.12
C THR A 40 2.25 0.25 13.16
N LEU A 41 3.27 0.46 12.33
CA LEU A 41 4.46 -0.41 12.29
C LEU A 41 5.26 -0.35 13.60
N SER A 42 5.39 0.83 14.20
CA SER A 42 6.08 0.99 15.50
C SER A 42 5.36 0.24 16.62
N ARG A 43 4.03 0.31 16.66
CA ARG A 43 3.20 -0.44 17.62
C ARG A 43 3.28 -1.94 17.38
N LEU A 44 3.26 -2.37 16.13
CA LEU A 44 3.42 -3.78 15.75
C LEU A 44 4.77 -4.34 16.25
N ARG A 45 5.85 -3.59 16.02
CA ARG A 45 7.19 -3.91 16.52
C ARG A 45 7.24 -3.98 18.05
N ALA A 46 6.68 -2.97 18.73
CA ALA A 46 6.69 -2.88 20.19
C ALA A 46 5.81 -3.96 20.86
N ALA A 47 4.71 -4.38 20.23
CA ALA A 47 3.85 -5.43 20.75
C ALA A 47 4.57 -6.78 20.86
N GLY A 48 5.65 -7.00 20.10
CA GLY A 48 6.51 -8.18 20.21
C GLY A 48 5.81 -9.50 19.90
N ARG A 49 4.91 -9.55 18.90
CA ARG A 49 3.98 -10.68 18.69
C ARG A 49 4.30 -11.59 17.49
N ARG A 50 4.03 -12.88 17.75
CA ARG A 50 4.27 -14.12 16.99
C ARG A 50 3.54 -14.28 15.64
N HIS A 51 3.08 -13.20 15.02
CA HIS A 51 2.24 -13.27 13.80
C HIS A 51 2.74 -12.37 12.65
N PHE A 52 3.69 -11.48 12.91
CA PHE A 52 4.37 -10.71 11.87
C PHE A 52 5.85 -10.98 11.97
N PHE A 53 6.36 -11.82 11.05
CA PHE A 53 7.75 -12.24 11.02
C PHE A 53 8.44 -11.59 9.84
N THR A 54 9.26 -10.57 10.13
CA THR A 54 10.15 -10.03 9.13
C THR A 54 11.35 -10.97 9.00
N THR A 55 11.53 -11.58 7.84
CA THR A 55 12.79 -12.24 7.52
C THR A 55 13.71 -11.22 6.83
N PRO A 56 15.02 -11.24 7.14
CA PRO A 56 15.96 -10.26 6.61
C PRO A 56 16.21 -10.44 5.12
N ASN A 57 15.60 -11.42 4.44
CA ASN A 57 15.74 -11.69 3.02
C ASN A 57 14.43 -11.54 2.23
N CYS A 58 13.34 -11.10 2.87
CA CYS A 58 12.05 -10.91 2.22
C CYS A 58 11.62 -9.44 2.25
N TRP A 59 10.81 -9.08 1.27
CA TRP A 59 10.06 -7.84 1.25
C TRP A 59 8.64 -8.15 0.83
N GLU A 60 7.70 -7.29 1.21
CA GLU A 60 6.29 -7.46 0.92
C GLU A 60 5.67 -6.13 0.52
N LEU A 61 4.84 -6.16 -0.52
CA LEU A 61 4.07 -5.01 -0.96
C LEU A 61 2.67 -5.12 -0.36
N PHE A 62 2.32 -4.17 0.48
CA PHE A 62 0.97 -4.07 1.03
C PHE A 62 0.19 -2.96 0.33
N GLY A 63 -1.10 -3.19 0.11
CA GLY A 63 -2.06 -2.12 -0.12
C GLY A 63 -2.62 -1.65 1.21
N ALA A 64 -2.61 -0.36 1.48
CA ALA A 64 -3.17 0.19 2.71
C ALA A 64 -4.32 1.14 2.34
N ASP A 65 -5.49 0.86 2.90
CA ASP A 65 -6.71 1.58 2.59
C ASP A 65 -7.00 2.58 3.71
N PHE A 66 -7.22 3.85 3.33
CA PHE A 66 -7.46 4.94 4.26
C PHE A 66 -8.81 5.59 4.01
N LEU A 67 -9.48 5.96 5.09
CA LEU A 67 -10.55 6.95 5.06
C LEU A 67 -9.96 8.31 5.38
N VAL A 68 -10.27 9.31 4.56
CA VAL A 68 -9.86 10.71 4.79
C VAL A 68 -11.09 11.50 5.17
N GLU A 69 -11.06 12.14 6.33
CA GLU A 69 -12.15 13.00 6.79
C GLU A 69 -12.19 14.32 6.01
N ALA A 70 -13.36 14.65 5.49
CA ALA A 70 -13.57 15.91 4.77
C ALA A 70 -13.33 17.12 5.69
N GLY A 71 -12.66 18.14 5.17
CA GLY A 71 -12.36 19.38 5.89
C GLY A 71 -11.11 19.29 6.77
N SER A 72 -11.04 18.31 7.69
CA SER A 72 -9.86 18.16 8.56
C SER A 72 -8.66 17.54 7.83
N GLY A 73 -8.91 16.69 6.83
CA GLY A 73 -7.87 15.93 6.13
C GLY A 73 -7.28 14.81 6.96
N ARG A 74 -7.85 14.51 8.14
CA ARG A 74 -7.39 13.43 9.01
C ARG A 74 -7.50 12.10 8.31
N ALA A 75 -6.41 11.33 8.30
CA ALA A 75 -6.37 9.98 7.74
C ALA A 75 -6.66 8.92 8.82
N VAL A 76 -7.47 7.92 8.48
CA VAL A 76 -7.76 6.77 9.32
C VAL A 76 -7.48 5.50 8.53
N LEU A 77 -6.53 4.70 9.00
CA LEU A 77 -6.22 3.39 8.42
C LEU A 77 -7.40 2.43 8.65
N LEU A 78 -7.94 1.86 7.57
CA LEU A 78 -9.02 0.89 7.62
C LEU A 78 -8.47 -0.54 7.62
N GLU A 79 -7.64 -0.85 6.63
CA GLU A 79 -7.03 -2.17 6.48
C GLU A 79 -5.69 -2.12 5.77
N VAL A 80 -4.93 -3.20 5.92
CA VAL A 80 -3.68 -3.47 5.21
C VAL A 80 -3.81 -4.84 4.55
N ASN A 81 -3.74 -4.86 3.23
CA ASN A 81 -3.92 -6.05 2.40
C ASN A 81 -2.55 -6.56 1.88
N PRO A 82 -2.15 -7.80 2.20
CA PRO A 82 -0.88 -8.40 1.74
C PRO A 82 -0.87 -8.75 0.24
N SER A 83 -2.03 -8.74 -0.43
CA SER A 83 -2.17 -9.06 -1.85
C SER A 83 -3.09 -8.04 -2.54
N PRO A 84 -2.63 -6.78 -2.67
CA PRO A 84 -3.42 -5.75 -3.32
C PRO A 84 -3.62 -6.06 -4.80
N SER A 85 -4.84 -5.83 -5.30
CA SER A 85 -5.12 -5.97 -6.73
C SER A 85 -4.45 -4.84 -7.52
N MET A 86 -3.59 -5.21 -8.46
CA MET A 86 -2.90 -4.25 -9.34
C MET A 86 -3.77 -3.83 -10.54
N ALA A 87 -4.92 -4.48 -10.76
CA ALA A 87 -5.74 -4.29 -11.95
C ALA A 87 -6.24 -2.84 -12.14
N MET A 88 -6.38 -2.08 -11.06
CA MET A 88 -6.84 -0.68 -11.09
C MET A 88 -5.80 0.31 -11.63
N HIS A 89 -4.53 -0.08 -11.69
CA HIS A 89 -3.47 0.82 -12.15
C HIS A 89 -3.05 0.58 -13.62
N GLY A 90 -3.78 -0.29 -14.34
CA GLY A 90 -3.62 -0.53 -15.78
C GLY A 90 -3.01 -1.89 -16.15
N PRO A 91 -3.14 -2.34 -17.41
CA PRO A 91 -2.53 -3.58 -17.88
C PRO A 91 -1.02 -3.42 -18.11
N GLY A 92 -0.22 -4.44 -17.76
CA GLY A 92 1.20 -4.54 -18.13
C GLY A 92 2.10 -5.10 -17.03
N SER A 93 3.12 -5.86 -17.43
CA SER A 93 4.14 -6.45 -16.53
C SER A 93 4.91 -5.41 -15.71
N ASP A 94 4.99 -4.18 -16.21
CA ASP A 94 5.87 -3.14 -15.68
C ASP A 94 5.18 -2.26 -14.62
N LEU A 95 3.89 -2.51 -14.37
CA LEU A 95 3.08 -1.68 -13.49
C LEU A 95 3.62 -1.64 -12.06
N ARG A 96 4.08 -2.78 -11.55
CA ARG A 96 4.69 -2.88 -10.21
C ARG A 96 5.94 -2.02 -10.11
N ALA A 97 6.81 -2.05 -11.12
CA ALA A 97 8.02 -1.22 -11.16
C ALA A 97 7.69 0.28 -11.27
N LYS A 98 6.63 0.64 -11.99
CA LYS A 98 6.17 2.04 -12.10
C LYS A 98 5.59 2.59 -10.79
N LEU A 99 4.85 1.77 -10.04
CA LEU A 99 4.21 2.19 -8.80
C LEU A 99 5.15 2.14 -7.60
N CYS A 100 5.98 1.09 -7.51
CA CYS A 100 6.86 0.85 -6.37
C CYS A 100 8.28 1.41 -6.59
N GLY A 101 8.61 1.86 -7.80
CA GLY A 101 9.99 2.14 -8.19
C GLY A 101 10.81 0.86 -8.45
N PRO A 102 12.13 0.98 -8.59
CA PRO A 102 13.02 -0.18 -8.69
C PRO A 102 12.83 -1.06 -7.46
N SER A 103 12.95 -2.38 -7.64
CA SER A 103 12.83 -3.30 -6.50
C SER A 103 13.80 -2.86 -5.40
N PRO A 104 13.38 -2.81 -4.12
CA PRO A 104 14.34 -2.59 -3.03
C PRO A 104 15.39 -3.73 -2.97
N LEU A 105 15.17 -4.83 -3.71
CA LEU A 105 16.15 -5.89 -3.96
C LEU A 105 17.10 -5.62 -5.14
N GLU A 106 16.96 -4.53 -5.89
CA GLU A 106 17.96 -4.16 -6.91
C GLU A 106 19.18 -3.46 -6.27
N SER A 107 19.01 -2.96 -5.03
CA SER A 107 20.07 -2.38 -4.22
C SER A 107 20.53 -3.29 -3.08
N VAL A 108 20.19 -4.59 -3.09
CA VAL A 108 20.60 -5.48 -2.00
C VAL A 108 22.12 -5.55 -1.88
N LEU A 109 22.55 -5.42 -0.62
CA LEU A 109 23.93 -5.56 -0.20
C LEU A 109 24.47 -6.95 -0.59
N PRO A 110 25.79 -7.12 -0.77
CA PRO A 110 26.40 -8.42 -1.06
C PRO A 110 25.94 -9.50 -0.07
N GLY A 111 25.50 -10.67 -0.57
CA GLY A 111 25.12 -11.84 0.26
C GLY A 111 23.64 -12.21 0.27
N TRP A 112 22.79 -11.49 -0.48
CA TRP A 112 21.38 -11.85 -0.65
C TRP A 112 21.20 -12.86 -1.79
N HIS A 113 20.33 -13.84 -1.58
CA HIS A 113 20.01 -14.88 -2.57
C HIS A 113 18.49 -15.01 -2.71
N SER A 114 18.01 -15.07 -3.95
CA SER A 114 16.60 -15.38 -4.23
C SER A 114 16.26 -16.77 -3.70
N VAL A 115 15.22 -16.87 -2.87
CA VAL A 115 14.67 -18.16 -2.44
C VAL A 115 13.59 -18.56 -3.45
N PRO A 116 13.76 -19.67 -4.19
CA PRO A 116 12.72 -20.16 -5.08
C PRO A 116 11.59 -20.72 -4.21
N LEU A 117 10.50 -19.97 -4.04
CA LEU A 117 9.28 -20.50 -3.45
C LEU A 117 8.65 -21.43 -4.49
N SER A 118 8.51 -22.71 -4.13
CA SER A 118 7.79 -23.66 -4.97
C SER A 118 6.30 -23.31 -4.91
N SER A 119 5.61 -23.41 -6.05
CA SER A 119 4.21 -22.94 -6.22
C SER A 119 3.19 -23.58 -5.27
N SER A 120 3.58 -24.58 -4.46
CA SER A 120 2.74 -25.20 -3.44
C SER A 120 2.74 -24.49 -2.07
N GLU A 121 3.63 -23.52 -1.86
CA GLU A 121 3.79 -22.83 -0.55
C GLU A 121 3.23 -21.40 -0.53
N ALA A 122 2.67 -20.91 -1.64
CA ALA A 122 1.93 -19.66 -1.70
C ALA A 122 0.44 -19.92 -1.37
N LEU A 123 0.11 -19.95 -0.07
CA LEU A 123 -1.27 -19.92 0.44
C LEU A 123 -1.64 -18.52 0.89
#